data_AF-A0A2W6X6H6-F1
#
_entry.id   AF-A0A2W6X6H6-F1
#
_cell.length_a   1.000
_cell.length_b   1.000
_cell.length_c   1.000
_cell.angle_alpha   90.00
_cell.angle_beta   90.00
_cell.angle_gamma   90.00
#
_symmetry.space_group_name_H-M   'P 1'
#
loop_
_entity.id
_entity.type
_entity.pdbx_description
1 polymer ?
#
loop_
_entity_poly.entity_id
_entity_poly.type
_entity_poly.pdbx_seq_one_letter_code
_entity_poly.pdbx_strand_id
1 'polypeptide(L)'
;MHDRARRLAEVHPLATVAQLLRVHPSQVTKMKQRRWIAPPDGRPVRAMPSDFAIQAGHMNQRELVDHYGAGSHTVARWCRELRERRK
;
A
#
# COMPACT_ATOMS: atom_id res chain seq x y z
N MET A 1 6.41 -5.98 -16.54
CA MET A 1 7.13 -6.84 -15.55
C MET A 1 6.35 -8.12 -15.24
N HIS A 2 5.09 -8.02 -14.81
CA HIS A 2 4.25 -9.18 -14.45
C HIS A 2 4.03 -10.19 -15.61
N ASP A 3 3.84 -9.75 -16.85
CA ASP A 3 3.74 -10.66 -18.01
C ASP A 3 5.00 -11.48 -18.28
N ARG A 4 6.17 -10.90 -17.98
CA ARG A 4 7.45 -11.62 -18.09
C ARG A 4 7.57 -12.67 -16.99
N ALA A 5 7.15 -12.34 -15.77
CA ALA A 5 7.11 -13.29 -14.66
C ALA A 5 6.15 -14.45 -14.94
N ARG A 6 4.99 -14.17 -15.55
CA ARG A 6 4.00 -15.17 -15.96
C ARG A 6 4.61 -16.19 -16.94
N ARG A 7 5.20 -15.71 -18.04
CA ARG A 7 5.83 -16.58 -19.05
C ARG A 7 6.96 -17.42 -18.48
N LEU A 8 7.82 -16.84 -17.63
CA LEU A 8 8.90 -17.60 -17.00
C LEU A 8 8.37 -18.67 -16.02
N ALA A 9 7.26 -18.42 -15.34
CA ALA A 9 6.66 -19.36 -14.40
C ALA A 9 5.99 -20.58 -15.07
N GLU A 10 5.79 -20.58 -16.39
CA GLU A 10 5.30 -21.73 -17.14
C GLU A 10 6.36 -22.83 -17.28
N VAL A 11 7.64 -22.45 -17.28
CA VAL A 11 8.78 -23.34 -17.56
C VAL A 11 9.81 -23.41 -16.42
N HIS A 12 9.71 -22.52 -15.42
CA HIS A 12 10.64 -22.46 -14.30
C HIS A 12 9.93 -22.39 -12.93
N PRO A 13 10.53 -22.98 -11.87
CA PRO A 13 10.09 -22.77 -10.50
C PRO A 13 10.14 -21.29 -10.11
N LEU A 14 9.24 -20.86 -9.22
CA LEU A 14 9.11 -19.44 -8.83
C LEU A 14 10.39 -18.85 -8.21
N ALA A 15 11.22 -19.67 -7.56
CA ALA A 15 12.52 -19.25 -7.03
C ALA A 15 13.49 -18.85 -8.15
N THR A 16 13.55 -19.65 -9.22
CA THR A 16 14.34 -19.35 -10.42
C THR A 16 13.80 -18.12 -11.13
N VAL A 17 12.47 -17.98 -11.24
CA VAL A 17 11.85 -16.76 -11.79
C VAL A 17 12.27 -15.51 -10.99
N ALA A 18 12.31 -15.60 -9.65
CA ALA A 18 12.73 -14.49 -8.79
C ALA A 18 14.19 -14.07 -9.04
N GLN A 19 15.09 -15.06 -9.17
CA GLN A 19 16.50 -14.82 -9.53
C GLN A 19 16.62 -14.17 -10.91
N LEU A 20 15.94 -14.71 -11.93
CA LEU A 20 15.96 -14.18 -13.31
C LEU A 20 15.42 -12.74 -13.39
N LEU A 21 14.46 -12.39 -12.53
CA LEU A 21 13.87 -11.06 -12.46
C LEU A 21 14.59 -10.13 -11.47
N ARG A 22 15.60 -10.60 -10.75
CA ARG A 22 16.32 -9.88 -9.69
C ARG A 22 15.39 -9.26 -8.64
N VAL A 23 14.36 -10.02 -8.26
CA VAL A 23 13.41 -9.63 -7.21
C VAL A 23 13.39 -10.64 -6.09
N HIS A 24 12.91 -10.22 -4.92
CA HIS A 24 12.73 -11.13 -3.80
C HIS A 24 11.65 -12.20 -4.12
N PRO A 25 11.82 -13.49 -3.74
CA PRO A 25 10.85 -14.56 -4.02
C PRO A 25 9.42 -14.27 -3.55
N SER A 26 9.28 -13.55 -2.43
CA SER A 26 7.97 -13.12 -1.93
C SER A 26 7.22 -12.20 -2.89
N GLN A 27 7.92 -11.43 -3.73
CA GLN A 27 7.29 -10.61 -4.75
C GLN A 27 6.69 -11.47 -5.86
N VAL A 28 7.44 -12.45 -6.40
CA VAL A 28 6.92 -13.37 -7.43
C VAL A 28 5.74 -14.21 -6.89
N THR A 29 5.81 -14.61 -5.62
CA THR A 29 4.70 -15.31 -4.95
C THR A 29 3.44 -14.43 -4.92
N LYS A 30 3.56 -13.16 -4.55
CA LYS A 30 2.45 -12.19 -4.57
C LYS A 30 1.93 -11.93 -5.98
N MET A 31 2.81 -11.90 -6.98
CA MET A 31 2.42 -11.78 -8.38
C MET A 31 1.58 -12.97 -8.82
N LYS A 32 1.98 -14.21 -8.48
CA LYS A 32 1.19 -15.42 -8.76
C LYS A 32 -0.16 -15.41 -8.06
N GLN A 33 -0.20 -15.05 -6.77
CA GLN A 33 -1.45 -14.93 -6.00
C GLN A 33 -2.44 -13.94 -6.64
N ARG A 34 -1.92 -12.87 -7.24
CA ARG A 34 -2.70 -11.86 -7.99
C ARG A 34 -2.91 -12.22 -9.45
N ARG A 35 -2.71 -13.49 -9.83
CA ARG A 35 -2.87 -13.97 -11.21
C ARG A 35 -2.05 -13.19 -12.23
N TRP A 36 -0.87 -12.72 -11.83
CA TRP A 36 0.04 -11.91 -12.65
C TRP A 36 -0.55 -10.56 -13.09
N ILE A 37 -1.62 -10.11 -12.44
CA ILE A 37 -2.19 -8.80 -12.66
C ILE A 37 -1.34 -7.81 -11.89
N ALA A 38 -0.76 -6.85 -12.62
CA ALA A 38 -0.15 -5.69 -11.96
C ALA A 38 -1.26 -5.02 -11.13
N PRO A 39 -1.03 -4.73 -9.84
CA PRO A 39 -1.99 -3.92 -9.10
C PRO A 39 -2.20 -2.62 -9.88
N PRO A 40 -3.44 -2.11 -9.99
CA PRO A 40 -3.67 -0.80 -10.57
C PRO A 40 -2.72 0.19 -9.89
N ASP A 41 -2.13 1.09 -10.67
CA ASP A 41 -1.17 2.05 -10.16
C ASP A 41 -1.81 2.83 -9.01
N GLY A 42 -1.17 2.78 -7.85
CA GLY A 42 -1.69 3.33 -6.60
C GLY A 42 -2.69 2.39 -5.90
N ARG A 43 -2.40 2.04 -4.65
CA ARG A 43 -3.49 1.64 -3.75
C ARG A 43 -4.41 2.85 -3.62
N PRO A 44 -5.75 2.69 -3.70
CA PRO A 44 -6.65 3.81 -3.49
C PRO A 44 -6.31 4.47 -2.17
N VAL A 45 -5.88 5.73 -2.25
CA VAL A 45 -5.48 6.52 -1.09
C VAL A 45 -6.77 6.95 -0.41
N ARG A 46 -7.06 6.40 0.78
CA ARG A 46 -8.24 6.80 1.56
C ARG A 46 -8.21 8.32 1.76
N ALA A 47 -9.25 9.02 1.30
CA ALA A 47 -9.38 10.47 1.50
C ALA A 47 -9.42 10.83 3.00
N MET A 48 -8.97 12.03 3.34
CA MET A 48 -9.11 12.55 4.70
C MET A 48 -10.59 12.76 5.02
N PRO A 49 -11.12 12.19 6.11
CA PRO A 49 -12.48 12.47 6.57
C PRO A 49 -12.68 13.96 6.85
N SER A 50 -13.88 14.49 6.62
CA SER A 50 -14.19 15.91 6.81
C SER A 50 -14.14 16.34 8.28
N ASP A 51 -14.53 15.45 9.18
CA ASP A 51 -14.51 15.62 10.63
C ASP A 51 -13.11 15.45 11.24
N PHE A 52 -12.15 14.94 10.47
CA PHE A 52 -10.78 14.67 10.94
C PHE A 52 -10.10 15.91 11.52
N ALA A 53 -10.37 17.10 10.95
CA ALA A 53 -9.82 18.36 11.43
C ALA A 53 -10.27 18.70 12.86
N ILE A 54 -11.50 18.34 13.21
CA ILE A 54 -12.07 18.56 14.54
C ILE A 54 -11.43 17.56 15.51
N GLN A 55 -11.47 16.27 15.17
CA GLN A 55 -10.98 15.22 16.07
C GLN A 55 -9.47 15.28 16.30
N ALA A 56 -8.69 15.69 15.31
CA ALA A 56 -7.24 15.83 15.44
C ALA A 56 -6.81 16.87 16.48
N GLY A 57 -7.70 17.79 16.90
CA GLY A 57 -7.46 18.71 17.99
C GLY A 57 -7.73 18.13 19.39
N HIS A 58 -8.48 17.02 19.47
CA HIS A 58 -8.93 16.42 20.72
C HIS A 58 -8.27 15.07 21.03
N MET A 59 -7.78 14.37 20.01
CA MET A 59 -7.24 13.01 20.09
C MET A 59 -5.77 12.97 19.69
N ASN A 60 -5.00 12.09 20.33
CA ASN A 60 -3.66 11.77 19.91
C ASN A 60 -3.64 10.80 18.71
N GLN A 61 -2.47 10.59 18.09
CA GLN A 61 -2.36 9.80 16.87
C GLN A 61 -2.85 8.35 17.01
N ARG A 62 -2.66 7.73 18.19
CA ARG A 62 -3.11 6.35 18.43
C ARG A 62 -4.63 6.30 18.50
N GLU A 63 -5.23 7.23 19.24
CA GLU A 63 -6.68 7.35 19.34
C GLU A 63 -7.33 7.60 17.97
N LEU A 64 -6.70 8.43 17.12
CA LEU A 64 -7.17 8.65 15.74
C LEU A 64 -7.07 7.39 14.87
N VAL A 65 -6.02 6.59 15.03
CA VAL A 65 -5.87 5.30 14.34
C VAL A 65 -7.02 4.36 14.70
N ASP A 66 -7.29 4.24 15.99
CA ASP A 66 -8.33 3.37 16.52
C ASP A 66 -9.73 3.89 16.13
N HIS A 67 -9.98 5.20 16.27
CA HIS A 67 -11.26 5.84 15.94
C HIS A 67 -11.63 5.70 14.46
N TYR A 68 -10.69 5.94 13.54
CA TYR A 68 -10.96 5.90 12.11
C TYR A 68 -10.71 4.52 11.48
N GLY A 69 -10.22 3.53 12.25
CA GLY A 69 -9.79 2.23 11.75
C GLY A 69 -8.78 2.36 10.60
N ALA A 70 -7.82 3.28 10.74
CA ALA A 70 -6.87 3.64 9.70
C ALA A 70 -5.43 3.33 10.13
N GLY A 71 -4.54 2.98 9.18
CA GLY A 71 -3.14 2.76 9.51
C GLY A 71 -2.44 4.03 10.01
N SER A 72 -1.43 3.88 10.86
CA SER A 72 -0.63 5.00 11.41
C SER A 72 -0.06 5.93 10.34
N HIS A 73 0.36 5.37 9.21
CA HIS A 73 0.85 6.13 8.05
C HIS A 73 -0.25 6.98 7.40
N THR A 74 -1.48 6.48 7.36
CA THR A 74 -2.64 7.22 6.83
C THR A 74 -2.97 8.39 7.73
N VAL A 75 -3.04 8.17 9.05
CA VAL A 75 -3.30 9.23 10.04
C VAL A 75 -2.19 10.28 10.04
N ALA A 76 -0.91 9.86 9.97
CA ALA A 76 0.21 10.80 9.86
C ALA A 76 0.10 11.70 8.62
N ARG A 77 -0.30 11.11 7.48
CA ARG A 77 -0.52 11.85 6.23
C ARG A 77 -1.64 12.88 6.37
N TRP A 78 -2.78 12.50 6.95
CA TRP A 78 -3.88 13.43 7.20
C TRP A 78 -3.49 14.57 8.14
N CYS A 79 -2.74 14.29 9.21
CA CYS A 79 -2.21 15.33 10.09
C CYS A 79 -1.27 16.30 9.35
N ARG A 80 -0.49 15.81 8.40
CA ARG A 80 0.36 16.65 7.54
C ARG A 80 -0.49 17.50 6.59
N GLU A 81 -1.47 16.90 5.90
CA GLU A 81 -2.41 17.62 5.02
C GLU A 81 -3.14 18.75 5.78
N LEU A 82 -3.55 18.53 7.03
CA LEU A 82 -4.14 19.57 7.87
C LEU A 82 -3.19 20.74 8.15
N ARG A 83 -1.90 20.45 8.43
CA ARG A 83 -0.90 21.50 8.66
C ARG A 83 -0.66 22.32 7.40
N GLU A 84 -0.59 21.67 6.25
CA GLU A 84 -0.39 22.32 4.95
C GLU A 84 -1.61 23.20 4.56
N ARG A 85 -2.84 22.81 4.94
CA ARG A 85 -4.07 23.60 4.69
C ARG A 85 -4.25 24.81 5.61
N ARG A 86 -3.56 24.85 6.75
CA ARG A 86 -3.64 25.95 7.74
C ARG A 86 -2.57 27.03 7.56
N LYS A 87 -1.68 26.85 6.58
CA LYS A 87 -0.60 27.79 6.23
C LYS A 87 -1.04 28.66 5.06
#